data_AF-A0AAF0Y3R4-F1
#
_entry.id   AF-A0AAF0Y3R4-F1
#
_cell.length_a   1.000
_cell.length_b   1.000
_cell.length_c   1.000
_cell.angle_alpha   90.00
_cell.angle_beta   90.00
_cell.angle_gamma   90.00
#
_symmetry.space_group_name_H-M   'P 1'
#
loop_
_entity.id
_entity.type
_entity.pdbx_description
1 polymer ?
#
loop_
_entity_poly.entity_id
_entity_poly.type
_entity_poly.pdbx_seq_one_letter_code
_entity_poly.pdbx_strand_id
1 'polypeptide(L)'
;MSKAPPPSYHDAVSKGGPPPPAHASSSSASATPFRRRKVGSLTLRRSDRIMALGFPSDVYQLLGKLIPSEWSKGIQKVEELGNGGVEYKLKGNPWTVKGKNDSIPACRLVMRILSAMLAEGWGLAANTGTAHSANNTDTLYFRDEGQRVERTFFVVSFWSSDRIRIIDAPEAVTAQFVRLFSNWPAGVQKSEAIAPRVHEFKLKGYPFTPGRKDEIPIRLALHELLETFDGLGYEVFGSIGMDQGTGGGENSDVTSVDTWFLTGREDVRTYSQTMGIFSNKASSNNITPGGGGGGGAAQPPPYYGNDPVHRLGGQGGGHDVVDRSGGSWKPDVKAPLPPPPAADIKAPLPPPPAAASAPPPPPAAGPSASPPAFAAMLLSSTDKIRLLNFPEHMSTVLSEIVTRAWPQGIQQQYFLDGHGGNTRAFEIKCRGNPWYGQGKEAIPSRRFMIHLLFGMSSNGWHLDSTADMSKKQWDKDTLIFRSGPPVQRSIFSITFNEYDKVRIIDPPNEAIKAAFVQVVHNSWPYGIQETREKERGATQVKLKGNPWITSQGQQVSAARILALNLISTMDAYGYELRTIDMSATMNDDIGDMDTWLLMSKLP
;
A
#
# COMPACT_ATOMS: atom_id res chain seq x y z
N MET A 1 -11.66 49.12 -13.25
CA MET A 1 -12.44 48.14 -14.04
C MET A 1 -12.29 46.77 -13.39
N SER A 2 -13.38 46.26 -12.81
CA SER A 2 -13.43 44.96 -12.14
C SER A 2 -13.21 43.83 -13.16
N LYS A 3 -12.15 43.03 -12.98
CA LYS A 3 -11.94 41.80 -13.77
C LYS A 3 -12.84 40.71 -13.18
N ALA A 4 -13.70 40.14 -14.02
CA ALA A 4 -14.56 39.02 -13.66
C ALA A 4 -13.73 37.83 -13.16
N PRO A 5 -14.23 37.04 -12.19
CA PRO A 5 -13.56 35.85 -11.70
C PRO A 5 -13.44 34.78 -12.80
N PRO A 6 -12.39 33.95 -12.80
CA PRO A 6 -12.24 32.88 -13.76
C PRO A 6 -13.36 31.82 -13.60
N PRO A 7 -13.80 31.19 -14.71
CA PRO A 7 -14.92 30.25 -14.73
C PRO A 7 -14.68 29.05 -13.81
N SER A 8 -15.77 28.47 -13.30
CA SER A 8 -15.71 27.23 -12.53
C SER A 8 -15.35 26.05 -13.44
N TYR A 9 -14.83 24.95 -12.86
CA TYR A 9 -14.52 23.71 -13.57
C TYR A 9 -15.66 23.23 -14.51
N HIS A 10 -16.92 23.48 -14.14
CA HIS A 10 -18.10 23.07 -14.90
C HIS A 10 -18.44 23.97 -16.11
N ASP A 11 -18.01 25.24 -16.09
CA ASP A 11 -18.28 26.20 -17.18
C ASP A 11 -17.36 26.00 -18.40
N ALA A 12 -16.20 25.36 -18.19
CA ALA A 12 -15.26 25.03 -19.27
C ALA A 12 -15.61 23.70 -19.98
N VAL A 13 -16.23 22.75 -19.27
CA VAL A 13 -16.65 21.45 -19.84
C VAL A 13 -17.91 21.59 -20.70
N SER A 14 -18.73 22.62 -20.46
CA SER A 14 -19.97 22.88 -21.20
C SER A 14 -19.79 23.70 -22.50
N LYS A 15 -18.57 24.17 -22.80
CA LYS A 15 -18.31 25.02 -23.99
C LYS A 15 -17.09 24.54 -24.78
N GLY A 16 -17.29 23.54 -25.65
CA GLY A 16 -16.28 23.13 -26.62
C GLY A 16 -16.89 22.49 -27.88
N GLY A 17 -16.92 23.26 -28.98
CA GLY A 17 -17.02 22.77 -30.37
C GLY A 17 -18.43 22.45 -30.92
N PRO A 18 -18.69 22.71 -32.22
CA PRO A 18 -19.95 22.32 -32.86
C PRO A 18 -20.05 20.78 -32.94
N PRO A 19 -21.26 20.22 -32.88
CA PRO A 19 -21.43 18.77 -32.93
C PRO A 19 -20.96 18.21 -34.28
N PRO A 20 -20.41 16.98 -34.32
CA PRO A 20 -20.09 16.30 -35.57
C PRO A 20 -21.36 16.09 -36.39
N PRO A 21 -21.26 16.00 -37.73
CA PRO A 21 -22.43 15.91 -38.61
C PRO A 21 -23.27 14.69 -38.28
N ALA A 22 -24.59 14.88 -38.29
CA ALA A 22 -25.60 13.89 -37.95
C ALA A 22 -25.50 12.66 -38.88
N HIS A 23 -24.91 11.58 -38.37
CA HIS A 23 -25.22 10.25 -38.85
C HIS A 23 -26.47 9.74 -38.13
N ALA A 24 -27.34 9.14 -38.92
CA ALA A 24 -28.73 8.85 -38.65
C ALA A 24 -28.99 8.15 -37.31
N SER A 25 -30.11 8.56 -36.71
CA SER A 25 -30.80 7.98 -35.57
C SER A 25 -30.76 6.44 -35.53
N SER A 26 -30.05 5.88 -34.55
CA SER A 26 -30.29 4.54 -34.03
C SER A 26 -30.56 4.60 -32.53
N SER A 27 -31.84 4.38 -32.18
CA SER A 27 -32.40 3.90 -30.91
C SER A 27 -31.59 4.07 -29.62
N SER A 28 -32.23 4.75 -28.66
CA SER A 28 -31.94 4.77 -27.23
C SER A 28 -31.40 3.45 -26.67
N ALA A 29 -30.09 3.36 -26.48
CA ALA A 29 -29.52 2.39 -25.57
C ALA A 29 -29.79 2.89 -24.15
N SER A 30 -30.75 2.26 -23.46
CA SER A 30 -30.93 2.44 -22.02
C SER A 30 -29.60 2.10 -21.35
N ALA A 31 -28.96 3.07 -20.70
CA ALA A 31 -27.86 2.77 -19.79
C ALA A 31 -28.39 1.79 -18.74
N THR A 32 -27.94 0.53 -18.80
CA THR A 32 -28.21 -0.44 -17.74
C THR A 32 -27.79 0.20 -16.42
N PRO A 33 -28.67 0.23 -15.39
CA PRO A 33 -28.29 0.75 -14.08
C PRO A 33 -27.06 -0.04 -13.61
N PHE A 34 -25.97 0.63 -13.25
CA PHE A 34 -24.83 -0.03 -12.64
C PHE A 34 -25.33 -0.81 -11.42
N ARG A 35 -25.33 -2.15 -11.51
CA ARG A 35 -25.80 -3.02 -10.44
C ARG A 35 -24.89 -2.80 -9.24
N ARG A 36 -25.42 -2.30 -8.12
CA ARG A 36 -24.68 -2.23 -6.87
C ARG A 36 -24.15 -3.62 -6.53
N ARG A 37 -22.83 -3.75 -6.50
CA ARG A 37 -22.17 -4.97 -6.03
C ARG A 37 -22.33 -5.07 -4.52
N LYS A 38 -22.51 -6.30 -4.03
CA LYS A 38 -22.50 -6.56 -2.58
C LYS A 38 -21.09 -6.32 -2.07
N VAL A 39 -21.00 -5.79 -0.85
CA VAL A 39 -19.74 -5.51 -0.18
C VAL A 39 -19.82 -6.05 1.24
N GLY A 40 -18.70 -6.57 1.74
CA GLY A 40 -18.57 -7.00 3.13
C GLY A 40 -17.22 -6.61 3.68
N SER A 41 -17.03 -6.73 4.99
CA SER A 41 -15.75 -6.41 5.62
C SER A 41 -15.34 -7.41 6.69
N LEU A 42 -14.03 -7.66 6.76
CA LEU A 42 -13.37 -8.42 7.83
C LEU A 42 -12.44 -7.48 8.59
N THR A 43 -12.54 -7.44 9.91
CA THR A 43 -11.60 -6.70 10.77
C THR A 43 -10.94 -7.65 11.74
N LEU A 44 -9.60 -7.66 11.82
CA LEU A 44 -8.89 -8.29 12.93
C LEU A 44 -8.87 -7.31 14.12
N ARG A 45 -9.32 -7.76 15.27
CA ARG A 45 -9.59 -6.88 16.41
C ARG A 45 -8.98 -7.41 17.69
N ARG A 46 -8.51 -6.48 18.53
CA ARG A 46 -7.88 -6.77 19.81
C ARG A 46 -6.77 -7.80 19.59
N SER A 47 -6.50 -8.65 20.56
CA SER A 47 -5.51 -9.72 20.41
C SER A 47 -6.02 -10.98 19.71
N ASP A 48 -7.35 -11.16 19.60
CA ASP A 48 -7.93 -12.48 19.35
C ASP A 48 -9.29 -12.54 18.63
N ARG A 49 -9.73 -11.46 17.96
CA ARG A 49 -11.06 -11.44 17.32
C ARG A 49 -10.99 -11.22 15.82
N ILE A 50 -11.94 -11.82 15.10
CA ILE A 50 -12.25 -11.52 13.70
C ILE A 50 -13.70 -11.09 13.66
N MET A 51 -13.98 -9.90 13.14
CA MET A 51 -15.34 -9.39 12.96
C MET A 51 -15.68 -9.35 11.48
N ALA A 52 -16.78 -10.00 11.10
CA ALA A 52 -17.29 -10.07 9.74
C ALA A 52 -18.64 -9.32 9.63
N LEU A 53 -18.75 -8.39 8.68
CA LEU A 53 -19.94 -7.55 8.48
C LEU A 53 -20.35 -7.52 7.00
N GLY A 54 -21.65 -7.43 6.73
CA GLY A 54 -22.17 -7.19 5.37
C GLY A 54 -22.10 -8.38 4.42
N PHE A 55 -21.69 -9.55 4.90
CA PHE A 55 -21.64 -10.76 4.10
C PHE A 55 -22.98 -11.54 4.13
N PRO A 56 -23.27 -12.34 3.09
CA PRO A 56 -24.34 -13.32 3.13
C PRO A 56 -24.02 -14.48 4.10
N SER A 57 -25.05 -15.23 4.47
CA SER A 57 -24.98 -16.26 5.53
C SER A 57 -24.03 -17.42 5.22
N ASP A 58 -23.87 -17.76 3.95
CA ASP A 58 -22.93 -18.76 3.44
C ASP A 58 -21.47 -18.39 3.74
N VAL A 59 -21.10 -17.12 3.61
CA VAL A 59 -19.76 -16.64 3.97
C VAL A 59 -19.51 -16.73 5.47
N TYR A 60 -20.49 -16.40 6.33
CA TYR A 60 -20.36 -16.60 7.77
C TYR A 60 -20.19 -18.08 8.15
N GLN A 61 -20.90 -18.98 7.45
CA GLN A 61 -20.74 -20.42 7.65
C GLN A 61 -19.37 -20.92 7.17
N LEU A 62 -18.88 -20.39 6.04
CA LEU A 62 -17.54 -20.68 5.53
C LEU A 62 -16.47 -20.32 6.56
N LEU A 63 -16.50 -19.08 7.08
CA LEU A 63 -15.56 -18.62 8.10
C LEU A 63 -15.64 -19.45 9.38
N GLY A 64 -16.86 -19.80 9.81
CA GLY A 64 -17.09 -20.65 10.98
C GLY A 64 -16.50 -22.06 10.87
N LYS A 65 -16.35 -22.60 9.66
CA LYS A 65 -15.70 -23.90 9.38
C LYS A 65 -14.20 -23.77 9.14
N LEU A 66 -13.78 -22.74 8.40
CA LEU A 66 -12.39 -22.52 8.00
C LEU A 66 -11.48 -22.13 9.17
N ILE A 67 -11.94 -21.22 10.03
CA ILE A 67 -11.14 -20.73 11.16
C ILE A 67 -10.67 -21.90 12.05
N PRO A 68 -11.53 -22.82 12.54
CA PRO A 68 -11.08 -23.92 13.38
C PRO A 68 -10.27 -24.98 12.64
N SER A 69 -10.31 -25.05 11.29
CA SER A 69 -9.45 -25.97 10.53
C SER A 69 -8.03 -25.44 10.38
N GLU A 70 -7.86 -24.12 10.27
CA GLU A 70 -6.55 -23.48 10.05
C GLU A 70 -5.91 -22.98 11.36
N TRP A 71 -6.72 -22.61 12.35
CA TRP A 71 -6.25 -22.18 13.66
C TRP A 71 -6.36 -23.34 14.67
N SER A 72 -5.25 -23.98 14.97
CA SER A 72 -5.21 -25.20 15.80
C SER A 72 -5.82 -25.06 17.19
N LYS A 73 -5.84 -23.84 17.76
CA LYS A 73 -6.48 -23.57 19.05
C LYS A 73 -8.00 -23.43 18.93
N GLY A 74 -8.51 -23.17 17.72
CA GLY A 74 -9.93 -23.06 17.40
C GLY A 74 -10.61 -21.78 17.90
N ILE A 75 -11.94 -21.77 17.77
CA ILE A 75 -12.80 -20.66 18.21
C ILE A 75 -13.15 -20.84 19.69
N GLN A 76 -13.08 -19.75 20.46
CA GLN A 76 -13.54 -19.65 21.84
C GLN A 76 -15.04 -19.29 21.91
N LYS A 77 -15.48 -18.32 21.10
CA LYS A 77 -16.86 -17.83 21.10
C LYS A 77 -17.23 -17.29 19.71
N VAL A 78 -18.47 -17.52 19.29
CA VAL A 78 -19.10 -16.84 18.15
C VAL A 78 -20.22 -15.96 18.69
N GLU A 79 -20.31 -14.72 18.24
CA GLU A 79 -21.31 -13.75 18.68
C GLU A 79 -21.96 -13.08 17.47
N GLU A 80 -23.28 -13.17 17.37
CA GLU A 80 -24.05 -12.41 16.39
C GLU A 80 -24.19 -10.96 16.86
N LEU A 81 -23.85 -10.04 15.98
CA LEU A 81 -23.91 -8.61 16.24
C LEU A 81 -25.30 -8.09 15.82
N GLY A 82 -25.85 -7.15 16.59
CA GLY A 82 -27.21 -6.60 16.35
C GLY A 82 -27.42 -5.89 15.01
N ASN A 83 -26.38 -5.77 14.18
CA ASN A 83 -26.40 -5.22 12.82
C ASN A 83 -26.29 -6.31 11.73
N GLY A 84 -26.48 -7.59 12.07
CA GLY A 84 -26.39 -8.72 11.12
C GLY A 84 -24.94 -9.17 10.82
N GLY A 85 -24.00 -8.77 11.66
CA GLY A 85 -22.60 -9.22 11.62
C GLY A 85 -22.31 -10.41 12.52
N VAL A 86 -21.12 -10.98 12.40
CA VAL A 86 -20.63 -12.06 13.26
C VAL A 86 -19.22 -11.75 13.77
N GLU A 87 -18.99 -11.91 15.07
CA GLU A 87 -17.66 -11.82 15.67
C GLU A 87 -17.19 -13.21 16.15
N TYR A 88 -16.03 -13.63 15.66
CA TYR A 88 -15.34 -14.86 16.06
C TYR A 88 -14.22 -14.51 17.03
N LYS A 89 -14.35 -14.92 18.30
CA LYS A 89 -13.27 -14.84 19.28
C LYS A 89 -12.46 -16.13 19.23
N LEU A 90 -11.17 -16.04 18.92
CA LEU A 90 -10.24 -17.15 18.80
C LEU A 90 -9.65 -17.53 20.17
N LYS A 91 -9.27 -18.79 20.35
CA LYS A 91 -8.45 -19.17 21.52
C LYS A 91 -7.00 -18.75 21.29
N GLY A 92 -6.38 -18.10 22.27
CA GLY A 92 -5.01 -17.56 22.16
C GLY A 92 -4.99 -16.10 21.71
N ASN A 93 -3.84 -15.61 21.24
CA ASN A 93 -3.65 -14.20 20.87
C ASN A 93 -2.94 -14.06 19.51
N PRO A 94 -3.59 -14.47 18.40
CA PRO A 94 -3.00 -14.49 17.07
C PRO A 94 -2.48 -13.12 16.58
N TRP A 95 -3.03 -12.02 17.09
CA TRP A 95 -2.74 -10.66 16.61
C TRP A 95 -1.72 -9.91 17.49
N THR A 96 -0.86 -10.62 18.25
CA THR A 96 0.06 -9.99 19.22
C THR A 96 1.54 -10.27 18.95
N VAL A 97 2.37 -9.22 19.01
CA VAL A 97 3.85 -9.20 18.84
C VAL A 97 4.61 -10.30 19.63
N LYS A 98 4.08 -10.74 20.78
CA LYS A 98 4.90 -11.41 21.81
C LYS A 98 5.17 -12.89 21.53
N GLY A 99 4.47 -13.52 20.59
CA GLY A 99 4.59 -14.96 20.33
C GLY A 99 5.24 -15.30 18.99
N LYS A 100 6.53 -15.69 18.97
CA LYS A 100 7.17 -16.26 17.76
C LYS A 100 6.36 -17.43 17.18
N ASN A 101 5.79 -18.27 18.05
CA ASN A 101 5.12 -19.51 17.68
C ASN A 101 3.77 -19.32 16.98
N ASP A 102 3.07 -18.22 17.25
CA ASP A 102 1.72 -17.98 16.71
C ASP A 102 1.75 -17.13 15.43
N SER A 103 2.85 -16.41 15.16
CA SER A 103 2.97 -15.50 13.99
C SER A 103 2.80 -16.20 12.63
N ILE A 104 3.44 -17.37 12.43
CA ILE A 104 3.32 -18.14 11.17
C ILE A 104 1.91 -18.73 11.02
N PRO A 105 1.33 -19.41 12.04
CA PRO A 105 -0.06 -19.84 11.97
C PRO A 105 -1.06 -18.70 11.74
N ALA A 106 -0.85 -17.52 12.32
CA ALA A 106 -1.71 -16.36 12.09
C ALA A 106 -1.65 -15.86 10.64
N CYS A 107 -0.44 -15.78 10.04
CA CYS A 107 -0.28 -15.48 8.62
C CYS A 107 -1.00 -16.50 7.73
N ARG A 108 -0.87 -17.80 8.05
CA ARG A 108 -1.56 -18.87 7.31
C ARG A 108 -3.07 -18.76 7.41
N LEU A 109 -3.61 -18.47 8.59
CA LEU A 109 -5.04 -18.27 8.80
C LEU A 109 -5.57 -17.14 7.91
N VAL A 110 -4.92 -15.97 7.91
CA VAL A 110 -5.35 -14.84 7.07
C VAL A 110 -5.21 -15.16 5.58
N MET A 111 -4.11 -15.78 5.17
CA MET A 111 -3.91 -16.22 3.78
C MET A 111 -5.02 -17.16 3.32
N ARG A 112 -5.43 -18.11 4.18
CA ARG A 112 -6.50 -19.06 3.89
C ARG A 112 -7.87 -18.42 3.85
N ILE A 113 -8.13 -17.45 4.72
CA ILE A 113 -9.34 -16.62 4.65
C ILE A 113 -9.38 -15.88 3.31
N LEU A 114 -8.32 -15.16 2.92
CA LEU A 114 -8.27 -14.43 1.65
C LEU A 114 -8.47 -15.35 0.44
N SER A 115 -7.81 -16.51 0.44
CA SER A 115 -7.96 -17.52 -0.61
C SER A 115 -9.39 -18.06 -0.70
N ALA A 116 -10.03 -18.36 0.43
CA ALA A 116 -11.40 -18.86 0.45
C ALA A 116 -12.43 -17.80 0.05
N MET A 117 -12.22 -16.54 0.47
CA MET A 117 -13.05 -15.42 0.04
C MET A 117 -13.02 -15.25 -1.48
N LEU A 118 -11.82 -15.28 -2.08
CA LEU A 118 -11.68 -15.17 -3.54
C LEU A 118 -12.29 -16.38 -4.28
N ALA A 119 -12.15 -17.58 -3.74
CA ALA A 119 -12.78 -18.79 -4.29
C ALA A 119 -14.32 -18.71 -4.30
N GLU A 120 -14.92 -18.01 -3.34
CA GLU A 120 -16.35 -17.70 -3.31
C GLU A 120 -16.74 -16.44 -4.10
N GLY A 121 -15.79 -15.81 -4.80
CA GLY A 121 -16.02 -14.64 -5.65
C GLY A 121 -15.98 -13.30 -4.93
N TRP A 122 -15.38 -13.25 -3.74
CA TRP A 122 -15.15 -12.02 -2.99
C TRP A 122 -13.70 -11.53 -3.18
N GLY A 123 -13.53 -10.53 -4.05
CA GLY A 123 -12.25 -9.85 -4.26
C GLY A 123 -11.98 -8.80 -3.18
N LEU A 124 -10.72 -8.63 -2.80
CA LEU A 124 -10.31 -7.56 -1.88
C LEU A 124 -10.37 -6.21 -2.61
N ALA A 125 -11.19 -5.29 -2.10
CA ALA A 125 -11.39 -3.97 -2.69
C ALA A 125 -10.50 -2.90 -2.04
N ALA A 126 -10.25 -3.00 -0.74
CA ALA A 126 -9.36 -2.12 0.00
C ALA A 126 -9.03 -2.73 1.38
N ASN A 127 -7.92 -2.32 1.96
CA ASN A 127 -7.56 -2.50 3.37
C ASN A 127 -7.31 -1.10 3.96
N THR A 128 -7.88 -0.78 5.11
CA THR A 128 -7.72 0.56 5.71
C THR A 128 -8.04 0.57 7.20
N GLY A 129 -7.31 1.43 7.92
CA GLY A 129 -7.60 1.77 9.31
C GLY A 129 -8.86 2.63 9.41
N THR A 130 -10.01 2.03 9.75
CA THR A 130 -11.30 2.77 9.80
C THR A 130 -11.70 3.27 11.19
N ALA A 131 -10.83 3.20 12.19
CA ALA A 131 -11.10 3.69 13.54
C ALA A 131 -9.81 3.95 14.33
N HIS A 132 -9.78 5.05 15.09
CA HIS A 132 -8.70 5.47 16.00
C HIS A 132 -8.55 4.61 17.27
N SER A 133 -9.19 3.44 17.33
CA SER A 133 -9.01 2.57 18.49
C SER A 133 -7.64 1.91 18.38
N ALA A 134 -6.77 2.17 19.36
CA ALA A 134 -5.42 1.57 19.52
C ALA A 134 -5.36 0.02 19.56
N ASN A 135 -6.47 -0.67 19.28
CA ASN A 135 -6.66 -2.11 19.37
C ASN A 135 -7.44 -2.68 18.15
N ASN A 136 -7.43 -2.02 16.99
CA ASN A 136 -7.92 -2.63 15.73
C ASN A 136 -6.80 -2.67 14.68
N THR A 137 -6.71 -3.75 13.90
CA THR A 137 -5.91 -3.79 12.66
C THR A 137 -6.68 -3.09 11.54
N ASP A 138 -6.09 -3.09 10.34
CA ASP A 138 -6.79 -2.79 9.10
C ASP A 138 -8.11 -3.56 9.01
N THR A 139 -9.14 -2.86 8.51
CA THR A 139 -10.37 -3.47 8.05
C THR A 139 -10.23 -3.78 6.57
N LEU A 140 -10.41 -5.05 6.23
CA LEU A 140 -10.39 -5.58 4.88
C LEU A 140 -11.80 -5.48 4.29
N TYR A 141 -11.95 -4.73 3.21
CA TYR A 141 -13.19 -4.56 2.47
C TYR A 141 -13.20 -5.47 1.26
N PHE A 142 -14.25 -6.26 1.12
CA PHE A 142 -14.45 -7.19 0.04
C PHE A 142 -15.61 -6.76 -0.83
N ARG A 143 -15.49 -7.05 -2.13
CA ARG A 143 -16.52 -6.83 -3.12
C ARG A 143 -16.90 -8.16 -3.74
N ASP A 144 -18.19 -8.41 -3.86
CA ASP A 144 -18.73 -9.52 -4.64
C ASP A 144 -18.46 -9.24 -6.12
N GLU A 145 -17.55 -10.02 -6.70
CA GLU A 145 -17.17 -9.95 -8.10
C GLU A 145 -18.00 -10.91 -8.95
N GLY A 146 -18.76 -11.81 -8.32
CA GLY A 146 -19.56 -12.84 -8.98
C GLY A 146 -18.75 -13.93 -9.68
N GLN A 147 -17.42 -13.77 -9.77
CA GLN A 147 -16.51 -14.71 -10.41
C GLN A 147 -15.74 -15.49 -9.34
N ARG A 148 -16.01 -16.78 -9.26
CA ARG A 148 -15.28 -17.71 -8.38
C ARG A 148 -13.91 -18.01 -8.99
N VAL A 149 -12.84 -17.65 -8.29
CA VAL A 149 -11.48 -17.87 -8.78
C VAL A 149 -10.63 -18.51 -7.69
N GLU A 150 -10.09 -19.69 -7.98
CA GLU A 150 -9.05 -20.27 -7.15
C GLU A 150 -7.69 -19.77 -7.64
N ARG A 151 -6.90 -19.22 -6.72
CA ARG A 151 -5.54 -18.76 -7.00
C ARG A 151 -4.57 -19.33 -5.97
N THR A 152 -3.31 -19.44 -6.37
CA THR A 152 -2.23 -19.81 -5.43
C THR A 152 -1.88 -18.59 -4.59
N PHE A 153 -1.79 -18.75 -3.27
CA PHE A 153 -1.38 -17.69 -2.35
C PHE A 153 -0.07 -18.04 -1.63
N PHE A 154 0.68 -17.01 -1.27
CA PHE A 154 1.80 -17.08 -0.33
C PHE A 154 1.99 -15.76 0.39
N VAL A 155 2.88 -15.71 1.39
CA VAL A 155 3.05 -14.54 2.25
C VAL A 155 4.51 -14.12 2.33
N VAL A 156 4.76 -12.81 2.30
CA VAL A 156 6.01 -12.19 2.74
C VAL A 156 5.72 -11.41 4.02
N SER A 157 6.37 -11.79 5.13
CA SER A 157 6.17 -11.15 6.43
C SER A 157 7.46 -10.53 6.95
N PHE A 158 7.34 -9.37 7.59
CA PHE A 158 8.46 -8.61 8.13
C PHE A 158 8.41 -8.63 9.65
N TRP A 159 9.43 -9.21 10.27
CA TRP A 159 9.44 -9.46 11.71
C TRP A 159 10.61 -8.75 12.38
N SER A 160 10.38 -8.15 13.56
CA SER A 160 11.41 -7.37 14.27
C SER A 160 12.02 -6.28 13.37
N SER A 161 13.15 -5.69 13.74
CA SER A 161 13.78 -4.62 12.96
C SER A 161 14.62 -5.11 11.77
N ASP A 162 14.84 -6.43 11.67
CA ASP A 162 15.85 -7.01 10.79
C ASP A 162 15.51 -8.38 10.19
N ARG A 163 14.28 -8.87 10.30
CA ARG A 163 13.90 -10.17 9.73
C ARG A 163 12.83 -10.05 8.66
N ILE A 164 12.99 -10.89 7.64
CA ILE A 164 12.01 -11.07 6.57
C ILE A 164 11.81 -12.57 6.34
N ARG A 165 10.57 -12.97 6.09
CA ARG A 165 10.20 -14.36 5.85
C ARG A 165 9.36 -14.47 4.60
N ILE A 166 9.50 -15.60 3.92
CA ILE A 166 8.56 -16.07 2.93
C ILE A 166 7.87 -17.34 3.44
N ILE A 167 6.54 -17.41 3.35
CA ILE A 167 5.70 -18.46 3.92
C ILE A 167 4.83 -19.05 2.81
N ASP A 168 4.87 -20.37 2.67
CA ASP A 168 4.07 -21.17 1.74
C ASP A 168 4.24 -20.80 0.24
N ALA A 169 5.31 -20.11 -0.12
CA ALA A 169 5.62 -19.79 -1.51
C ALA A 169 5.96 -21.02 -2.35
N PRO A 170 5.69 -20.98 -3.68
CA PRO A 170 6.23 -21.94 -4.62
C PRO A 170 7.76 -22.00 -4.57
N GLU A 171 8.34 -23.14 -4.96
CA GLU A 171 9.79 -23.36 -4.90
C GLU A 171 10.58 -22.37 -5.75
N ALA A 172 10.11 -22.07 -6.98
CA ALA A 172 10.73 -21.09 -7.85
C ALA A 172 10.75 -19.67 -7.25
N VAL A 173 9.65 -19.27 -6.61
CA VAL A 173 9.53 -17.99 -5.89
C VAL A 173 10.47 -17.96 -4.69
N THR A 174 10.52 -19.05 -3.93
CA THR A 174 11.41 -19.19 -2.77
C THR A 174 12.89 -19.09 -3.17
N ALA A 175 13.28 -19.74 -4.27
CA ALA A 175 14.64 -19.68 -4.78
C ALA A 175 15.07 -18.24 -5.14
N GLN A 176 14.18 -17.47 -5.78
CA GLN A 176 14.46 -16.08 -6.10
C GLN A 176 14.54 -15.18 -4.86
N PHE A 177 13.63 -15.38 -3.90
CA PHE A 177 13.68 -14.70 -2.61
C PHE A 177 15.01 -14.96 -1.89
N VAL A 178 15.45 -16.22 -1.86
CA VAL A 178 16.75 -16.61 -1.27
C VAL A 178 17.93 -16.00 -2.02
N ARG A 179 17.92 -16.01 -3.36
CA ARG A 179 18.97 -15.39 -4.19
C ARG A 179 19.12 -13.90 -3.88
N LEU A 180 18.01 -13.18 -3.79
CA LEU A 180 17.99 -11.74 -3.57
C LEU A 180 18.57 -11.36 -2.20
N PHE A 181 18.02 -11.94 -1.12
CA PHE A 181 18.40 -11.55 0.23
C PHE A 181 19.76 -12.13 0.68
N SER A 182 20.26 -13.17 0.01
CA SER A 182 21.64 -13.65 0.23
C SER A 182 22.69 -12.58 -0.13
N ASN A 183 22.34 -11.66 -1.04
CA ASN A 183 23.20 -10.55 -1.47
C ASN A 183 22.91 -9.24 -0.73
N TRP A 184 22.27 -9.29 0.44
CA TRP A 184 21.99 -8.10 1.23
C TRP A 184 23.29 -7.31 1.51
N PRO A 185 23.39 -6.02 1.14
CA PRO A 185 24.68 -5.29 1.13
C PRO A 185 25.39 -5.22 2.48
N ALA A 186 24.65 -5.16 3.60
CA ALA A 186 25.25 -5.14 4.93
C ALA A 186 25.63 -6.55 5.44
N GLY A 187 25.24 -7.61 4.72
CA GLY A 187 25.50 -9.02 5.03
C GLY A 187 24.36 -9.72 5.77
N VAL A 188 24.24 -11.03 5.62
CA VAL A 188 23.19 -11.84 6.29
C VAL A 188 23.71 -12.37 7.63
N GLN A 189 22.97 -12.17 8.73
CA GLN A 189 23.29 -12.76 10.04
C GLN A 189 22.83 -14.21 10.15
N LYS A 190 21.66 -14.54 9.59
CA LYS A 190 21.11 -15.90 9.58
C LYS A 190 20.22 -16.11 8.37
N SER A 191 20.25 -17.31 7.81
CA SER A 191 19.34 -17.77 6.76
C SER A 191 18.95 -19.21 7.09
N GLU A 192 17.66 -19.48 7.28
CA GLU A 192 17.20 -20.79 7.74
C GLU A 192 15.76 -21.10 7.36
N ALA A 193 15.48 -22.38 7.15
CA ALA A 193 14.12 -22.91 7.10
C ALA A 193 13.62 -23.14 8.54
N ILE A 194 12.71 -22.32 9.02
CA ILE A 194 12.25 -22.34 10.43
C ILE A 194 11.00 -23.18 10.67
N ALA A 195 10.29 -23.52 9.59
CA ALA A 195 9.09 -24.38 9.60
C ALA A 195 8.88 -24.95 8.19
N PRO A 196 8.02 -25.98 8.00
CA PRO A 196 7.69 -26.48 6.67
C PRO A 196 7.21 -25.33 5.77
N ARG A 197 7.84 -25.19 4.59
CA ARG A 197 7.58 -24.13 3.59
C ARG A 197 7.75 -22.71 4.14
N VAL A 198 8.63 -22.50 5.11
CA VAL A 198 8.96 -21.15 5.62
C VAL A 198 10.47 -20.95 5.62
N HIS A 199 10.92 -19.92 4.91
CA HIS A 199 12.33 -19.49 4.91
C HIS A 199 12.45 -18.09 5.52
N GLU A 200 13.35 -17.92 6.48
CA GLU A 200 13.62 -16.64 7.16
C GLU A 200 15.05 -16.18 6.92
N PHE A 201 15.21 -14.88 6.67
CA PHE A 201 16.47 -14.18 6.81
C PHE A 201 16.46 -13.28 8.05
N LYS A 202 17.57 -13.28 8.79
CA LYS A 202 17.97 -12.21 9.71
C LYS A 202 19.07 -11.41 9.02
N LEU A 203 18.78 -10.18 8.65
CA LEU A 203 19.67 -9.28 7.94
C LEU A 203 20.58 -8.55 8.94
N LYS A 204 21.83 -8.25 8.57
CA LYS A 204 22.68 -7.36 9.36
C LYS A 204 22.22 -5.92 9.16
N GLY A 205 22.25 -5.14 10.24
CA GLY A 205 21.72 -3.78 10.27
C GLY A 205 20.29 -3.73 10.79
N TYR A 206 19.58 -2.67 10.46
CA TYR A 206 18.18 -2.47 10.87
C TYR A 206 17.35 -1.98 9.69
N PRO A 207 17.22 -2.80 8.62
CA PRO A 207 16.60 -2.39 7.36
C PRO A 207 15.16 -1.92 7.53
N PHE A 208 14.41 -2.54 8.43
CA PHE A 208 13.01 -2.17 8.69
C PHE A 208 12.86 -1.08 9.75
N THR A 209 13.97 -0.47 10.20
CA THR A 209 13.94 0.68 11.11
C THR A 209 14.21 1.98 10.34
N PRO A 210 13.28 2.94 10.38
CA PRO A 210 13.34 4.16 9.58
C PRO A 210 14.48 5.10 9.95
N GLY A 211 14.92 5.92 8.99
CA GLY A 211 15.97 6.91 9.16
C GLY A 211 17.37 6.31 9.32
N ARG A 212 17.54 5.02 9.01
CA ARG A 212 18.83 4.33 9.01
C ARG A 212 19.43 4.30 7.60
N LYS A 213 20.75 4.08 7.53
CA LYS A 213 21.47 3.95 6.25
C LYS A 213 20.92 2.81 5.37
N ASP A 214 20.24 1.86 5.99
CA ASP A 214 19.70 0.66 5.34
C ASP A 214 18.32 0.88 4.69
N GLU A 215 17.67 2.04 4.90
CA GLU A 215 16.31 2.34 4.42
C GLU A 215 16.20 2.30 2.88
N ILE A 216 17.12 2.97 2.18
CA ILE A 216 17.14 2.96 0.71
C ILE A 216 17.48 1.55 0.18
N PRO A 217 18.56 0.88 0.66
CA PRO A 217 18.85 -0.49 0.24
C PRO A 217 17.68 -1.46 0.42
N ILE A 218 16.94 -1.42 1.53
CA ILE A 218 15.82 -2.36 1.72
C ILE A 218 14.65 -2.05 0.77
N ARG A 219 14.35 -0.77 0.52
CA ARG A 219 13.27 -0.38 -0.39
C ARG A 219 13.58 -0.82 -1.83
N LEU A 220 14.83 -0.73 -2.24
CA LEU A 220 15.28 -1.23 -3.54
C LEU A 220 15.23 -2.76 -3.62
N ALA A 221 15.68 -3.47 -2.58
CA ALA A 221 15.57 -4.93 -2.53
C ALA A 221 14.11 -5.39 -2.60
N LEU A 222 13.19 -4.73 -1.88
CA LEU A 222 11.78 -5.08 -1.93
C LEU A 222 11.12 -4.74 -3.26
N HIS A 223 11.59 -3.69 -3.94
CA HIS A 223 11.17 -3.38 -5.29
C HIS A 223 11.64 -4.44 -6.31
N GLU A 224 12.92 -4.85 -6.28
CA GLU A 224 13.42 -5.97 -7.11
C GLU A 224 12.67 -7.28 -6.82
N LEU A 225 12.26 -7.49 -5.57
CA LEU A 225 11.45 -8.63 -5.18
C LEU A 225 10.07 -8.61 -5.88
N LEU A 226 9.40 -7.45 -5.89
CA LEU A 226 8.10 -7.29 -6.56
C LEU A 226 8.22 -7.46 -8.08
N GLU A 227 9.26 -6.93 -8.71
CA GLU A 227 9.53 -7.17 -10.13
C GLU A 227 9.77 -8.66 -10.42
N THR A 228 10.50 -9.34 -9.54
CA THR A 228 10.75 -10.78 -9.68
C THR A 228 9.47 -11.60 -9.54
N PHE A 229 8.60 -11.23 -8.59
CA PHE A 229 7.30 -11.89 -8.42
C PHE A 229 6.36 -11.65 -9.59
N ASP A 230 6.32 -10.42 -10.11
CA ASP A 230 5.57 -10.06 -11.32
C ASP A 230 6.00 -10.90 -12.53
N GLY A 231 7.32 -10.99 -12.75
CA GLY A 231 7.89 -11.83 -13.82
C GLY A 231 7.60 -13.32 -13.66
N LEU A 232 7.32 -13.79 -12.45
CA LEU A 232 6.87 -15.16 -12.14
C LEU A 232 5.34 -15.31 -12.16
N GLY A 233 4.59 -14.26 -12.50
CA GLY A 233 3.14 -14.28 -12.62
C GLY A 233 2.40 -14.11 -11.29
N TYR A 234 3.01 -13.46 -10.30
CA TYR A 234 2.40 -13.17 -8.99
C TYR A 234 2.23 -11.67 -8.78
N GLU A 235 1.23 -11.30 -7.98
CA GLU A 235 0.93 -9.92 -7.61
C GLU A 235 0.62 -9.80 -6.11
N VAL A 236 0.77 -8.59 -5.56
CA VAL A 236 0.36 -8.30 -4.19
C VAL A 236 -1.17 -8.24 -4.16
N PHE A 237 -1.78 -9.14 -3.41
CA PHE A 237 -3.22 -9.15 -3.18
C PHE A 237 -3.61 -8.16 -2.08
N GLY A 238 -2.77 -8.00 -1.06
CA GLY A 238 -2.98 -7.02 0.01
C GLY A 238 -1.77 -6.88 0.93
N SER A 239 -1.59 -5.68 1.46
CA SER A 239 -0.66 -5.34 2.55
C SER A 239 -1.50 -5.24 3.83
N ILE A 240 -1.23 -6.00 4.89
CA ILE A 240 -2.12 -6.04 6.05
C ILE A 240 -1.32 -5.90 7.34
N GLY A 241 -1.71 -4.95 8.19
CA GLY A 241 -1.23 -4.82 9.55
C GLY A 241 -1.66 -6.03 10.39
N MET A 242 -0.72 -6.92 10.74
CA MET A 242 -0.99 -8.17 11.45
C MET A 242 -0.74 -8.10 12.97
N ASP A 243 -0.26 -6.95 13.47
CA ASP A 243 0.09 -6.74 14.87
C ASP A 243 -0.73 -5.59 15.47
N GLN A 244 -0.97 -5.69 16.78
CA GLN A 244 -1.83 -4.77 17.52
C GLN A 244 -1.12 -4.02 18.63
N GLY A 245 0.20 -4.14 18.76
CA GLY A 245 1.00 -3.24 19.60
C GLY A 245 0.68 -3.30 21.11
N THR A 246 -0.15 -4.24 21.59
CA THR A 246 -0.64 -4.27 22.99
C THR A 246 0.41 -4.72 24.02
N GLY A 247 1.70 -4.52 23.75
CA GLY A 247 2.79 -4.85 24.65
C GLY A 247 3.27 -3.63 25.43
N GLY A 248 2.61 -3.28 26.54
CA GLY A 248 3.07 -2.27 27.49
C GLY A 248 4.38 -2.65 28.19
N GLY A 249 5.49 -2.53 27.48
CA GLY A 249 6.83 -2.36 28.06
C GLY A 249 7.35 -0.99 27.64
N GLU A 250 8.21 -0.38 28.45
CA GLU A 250 8.72 1.01 28.35
C GLU A 250 9.53 1.36 27.08
N ASN A 251 9.33 0.64 25.98
CA ASN A 251 9.81 0.94 24.63
C ASN A 251 8.69 0.62 23.61
N SER A 252 7.54 1.28 23.75
CA SER A 252 6.32 1.07 22.97
C SER A 252 6.33 1.68 21.55
N ASP A 253 7.46 2.22 21.10
CA ASP A 253 7.53 3.06 19.89
C ASP A 253 7.74 2.28 18.58
N VAL A 254 7.44 0.98 18.54
CA VAL A 254 7.73 0.11 17.38
C VAL A 254 6.44 -0.50 16.83
N THR A 255 5.95 0.06 15.73
CA THR A 255 4.87 -0.55 14.92
C THR A 255 5.44 -1.72 14.09
N SER A 256 4.58 -2.65 13.67
CA SER A 256 4.98 -3.73 12.75
C SER A 256 4.80 -3.28 11.31
N VAL A 257 5.80 -3.51 10.46
CA VAL A 257 5.66 -3.44 9.00
C VAL A 257 4.54 -4.38 8.56
N ASP A 258 3.76 -3.96 7.57
CA ASP A 258 2.67 -4.76 7.03
C ASP A 258 3.12 -6.12 6.50
N THR A 259 2.27 -7.13 6.65
CA THR A 259 2.49 -8.43 6.02
C THR A 259 1.87 -8.44 4.62
N TRP A 260 2.65 -8.86 3.62
CA TRP A 260 2.21 -8.91 2.23
C TRP A 260 1.65 -10.28 1.89
N PHE A 261 0.43 -10.30 1.41
CA PHE A 261 -0.25 -11.48 0.89
C PHE A 261 -0.20 -11.42 -0.63
N LEU A 262 0.39 -12.42 -1.27
CA LEU A 262 0.58 -12.47 -2.71
C LEU A 262 -0.28 -13.57 -3.31
N THR A 263 -0.72 -13.35 -4.54
CA THR A 263 -1.54 -14.30 -5.30
C THR A 263 -1.05 -14.44 -6.73
N GLY A 264 -1.30 -15.59 -7.36
CA GLY A 264 -1.04 -15.76 -8.80
C GLY A 264 -1.96 -14.88 -9.63
N ARG A 265 -1.53 -14.40 -10.80
CA ARG A 265 -2.41 -13.69 -11.73
C ARG A 265 -3.36 -14.65 -12.43
N GLU A 266 -4.51 -14.13 -12.85
CA GLU A 266 -5.47 -14.85 -13.70
C GLU A 266 -4.85 -15.37 -15.02
N ASP A 267 -3.82 -14.69 -15.52
CA ASP A 267 -3.24 -14.89 -16.86
C ASP A 267 -2.10 -15.92 -16.97
N VAL A 268 -1.91 -16.81 -16.00
CA VAL A 268 -0.85 -17.85 -16.12
C VAL A 268 -1.07 -18.79 -17.32
N ARG A 269 -2.27 -18.78 -17.94
CA ARG A 269 -2.51 -19.48 -19.22
C ARG A 269 -2.09 -18.69 -20.48
N THR A 270 -1.88 -17.38 -20.39
CA THR A 270 -1.61 -16.50 -21.55
C THR A 270 -0.16 -16.02 -21.59
N TYR A 271 0.52 -15.94 -20.44
CA TYR A 271 1.90 -15.43 -20.34
C TYR A 271 2.96 -16.35 -20.98
N SER A 272 2.70 -17.66 -21.08
CA SER A 272 3.61 -18.63 -21.71
C SER A 272 3.70 -18.48 -23.24
N GLN A 273 2.74 -17.81 -23.88
CA GLN A 273 2.81 -17.53 -25.33
C GLN A 273 3.61 -16.28 -25.65
N THR A 274 3.67 -15.29 -24.76
CA THR A 274 4.32 -13.99 -25.02
C THR A 274 5.83 -14.00 -24.75
N MET A 275 6.33 -14.93 -23.92
CA MET A 275 7.77 -15.14 -23.67
C MET A 275 8.38 -16.31 -24.48
N GLY A 276 7.66 -16.81 -25.49
CA GLY A 276 8.11 -17.89 -26.39
C GLY A 276 9.17 -17.51 -27.43
N ILE A 277 9.97 -16.45 -27.20
CA ILE A 277 11.08 -16.05 -28.09
C ILE A 277 12.39 -15.92 -27.28
N PHE A 278 12.71 -16.91 -26.45
CA PHE A 278 14.09 -17.26 -26.09
C PHE A 278 14.19 -18.77 -25.84
N SER A 279 13.67 -19.59 -26.76
CA SER A 279 14.13 -20.98 -26.89
C SER A 279 15.32 -20.97 -27.83
N ASN A 280 16.52 -20.98 -27.26
CA ASN A 280 17.73 -21.17 -28.06
C ASN A 280 17.72 -22.60 -28.61
N LYS A 281 17.80 -22.70 -29.94
CA LYS A 281 17.92 -23.92 -30.73
C LYS A 281 18.95 -24.87 -30.11
N ALA A 282 18.48 -25.95 -29.51
CA ALA A 282 19.27 -27.18 -29.43
C ALA A 282 19.35 -27.74 -30.85
N SER A 283 20.46 -27.45 -31.53
CA SER A 283 20.79 -28.11 -32.78
C SER A 283 21.15 -29.56 -32.47
N SER A 284 20.35 -30.45 -33.02
CA SER A 284 20.62 -31.87 -33.11
C SER A 284 21.96 -32.12 -33.80
N ASN A 285 22.89 -32.79 -33.12
CA ASN A 285 23.90 -33.59 -33.80
C ASN A 285 24.01 -34.94 -33.09
N ASN A 286 23.58 -35.96 -33.84
CA ASN A 286 23.78 -37.37 -33.58
C ASN A 286 25.27 -37.70 -33.47
N ILE A 287 25.70 -38.28 -32.35
CA ILE A 287 26.82 -39.22 -32.32
C ILE A 287 26.43 -40.38 -31.37
N THR A 288 26.54 -41.59 -31.91
CA THR A 288 26.23 -42.90 -31.34
C THR A 288 27.14 -43.29 -30.15
N PRO A 289 26.74 -44.27 -29.31
CA PRO A 289 27.46 -44.61 -28.08
C PRO A 289 28.58 -45.64 -28.34
N GLY A 290 29.78 -45.34 -27.84
CA GLY A 290 30.90 -46.26 -27.75
C GLY A 290 31.40 -46.31 -26.31
N GLY A 291 31.40 -47.50 -25.71
CA GLY A 291 31.69 -47.71 -24.31
C GLY A 291 33.18 -47.74 -23.94
N GLY A 292 33.42 -47.92 -22.64
CA GLY A 292 34.66 -48.48 -22.11
C GLY A 292 35.41 -47.59 -21.12
N GLY A 293 35.51 -48.06 -19.88
CA GLY A 293 36.77 -47.99 -19.13
C GLY A 293 36.89 -46.96 -18.01
N GLY A 294 36.70 -47.43 -16.77
CA GLY A 294 37.79 -47.47 -15.79
C GLY A 294 38.15 -46.21 -14.99
N GLY A 295 37.83 -46.28 -13.69
CA GLY A 295 38.81 -46.04 -12.62
C GLY A 295 38.97 -44.62 -12.06
N GLY A 296 39.03 -44.54 -10.74
CA GLY A 296 39.73 -43.45 -10.05
C GLY A 296 38.90 -42.66 -9.04
N ALA A 297 38.78 -43.20 -7.83
CA ALA A 297 38.40 -42.44 -6.65
C ALA A 297 39.50 -41.43 -6.28
N ALA A 298 39.14 -40.20 -5.93
CA ALA A 298 40.02 -39.25 -5.26
C ALA A 298 39.26 -38.55 -4.13
N GLN A 299 39.75 -38.76 -2.92
CA GLN A 299 39.36 -38.10 -1.67
C GLN A 299 39.81 -36.64 -1.62
N PRO A 300 39.17 -35.80 -0.78
CA PRO A 300 39.63 -34.44 -0.52
C PRO A 300 40.83 -34.40 0.45
N PRO A 301 41.73 -33.39 0.36
CA PRO A 301 42.84 -33.24 1.30
C PRO A 301 42.39 -32.65 2.66
N PRO A 302 43.19 -32.84 3.73
CA PRO A 302 42.71 -32.95 5.09
C PRO A 302 42.78 -31.66 5.92
N TYR A 303 41.98 -31.68 6.99
CA TYR A 303 42.09 -30.88 8.21
C TYR A 303 43.53 -30.88 8.77
N TYR A 304 44.02 -29.70 9.19
CA TYR A 304 45.03 -29.57 10.24
C TYR A 304 44.37 -29.13 11.54
N GLY A 305 44.77 -29.80 12.61
CA GLY A 305 44.10 -29.82 13.89
C GLY A 305 44.48 -28.72 14.88
N ASN A 306 43.76 -28.84 15.99
CA ASN A 306 43.89 -28.15 17.26
C ASN A 306 45.32 -28.18 17.84
N ASP A 307 45.63 -27.19 18.69
CA ASP A 307 46.03 -27.46 20.08
C ASP A 307 46.04 -26.19 20.97
N PRO A 308 46.08 -26.30 22.31
CA PRO A 308 45.21 -25.54 23.22
C PRO A 308 45.98 -24.77 24.33
N VAL A 309 45.27 -24.45 25.43
CA VAL A 309 45.73 -24.02 26.78
C VAL A 309 46.09 -22.50 26.88
N HIS A 310 45.48 -21.65 27.73
CA HIS A 310 45.37 -21.73 29.19
C HIS A 310 44.22 -20.88 29.79
N ARG A 311 43.64 -21.41 30.87
CA ARG A 311 42.79 -20.73 31.87
C ARG A 311 43.54 -19.62 32.62
N LEU A 312 42.79 -18.60 33.06
CA LEU A 312 42.69 -17.98 34.40
C LEU A 312 41.68 -16.82 34.23
N GLY A 313 40.51 -16.76 34.88
CA GLY A 313 40.31 -16.60 36.32
C GLY A 313 40.19 -15.10 36.66
N GLY A 314 38.97 -14.58 36.89
CA GLY A 314 38.80 -13.19 37.35
C GLY A 314 37.35 -12.71 37.37
N GLN A 315 36.70 -12.81 38.53
CA GLN A 315 35.52 -12.03 38.89
C GLN A 315 35.84 -10.53 38.92
N GLY A 316 34.88 -9.69 38.54
CA GLY A 316 34.94 -8.25 38.80
C GLY A 316 33.75 -7.54 38.15
N GLY A 317 32.80 -7.10 38.98
CA GLY A 317 31.67 -6.29 38.54
C GLY A 317 32.10 -4.89 38.08
N GLY A 318 31.33 -4.34 37.16
CA GLY A 318 31.47 -2.98 36.67
C GLY A 318 30.29 -2.64 35.79
N HIS A 319 29.29 -1.96 36.37
CA HIS A 319 28.30 -1.21 35.62
C HIS A 319 29.03 -0.09 34.87
N ASP A 320 29.16 -0.21 33.55
CA ASP A 320 29.57 0.92 32.73
C ASP A 320 28.53 1.20 31.64
N VAL A 321 27.92 2.36 31.83
CA VAL A 321 27.09 3.11 30.90
C VAL A 321 27.96 3.44 29.69
N VAL A 322 27.73 2.79 28.55
CA VAL A 322 28.36 3.18 27.29
C VAL A 322 27.43 4.12 26.53
N ASP A 323 28.00 5.31 26.36
CA ASP A 323 27.53 6.54 25.79
C ASP A 323 26.85 6.41 24.41
N ARG A 324 25.74 7.15 24.26
CA ARG A 324 24.98 7.34 23.02
C ARG A 324 25.58 8.51 22.23
N SER A 325 26.53 8.23 21.34
CA SER A 325 26.89 9.19 20.27
C SER A 325 26.19 8.81 18.96
N GLY A 326 24.96 9.30 18.82
CA GLY A 326 24.23 9.33 17.55
C GLY A 326 24.87 10.32 16.59
N GLY A 327 25.75 9.84 15.71
CA GLY A 327 26.29 10.64 14.61
C GLY A 327 25.20 10.99 13.61
N SER A 328 24.88 12.27 13.46
CA SER A 328 24.01 12.76 12.39
C SER A 328 24.69 12.52 11.03
N TRP A 329 24.09 11.70 10.18
CA TRP A 329 24.55 11.53 8.82
C TRP A 329 24.09 12.72 7.96
N LYS A 330 25.02 13.36 7.25
CA LYS A 330 24.74 14.34 6.18
C LYS A 330 25.21 13.73 4.86
N PRO A 331 24.38 13.65 3.81
CA PRO A 331 24.83 13.23 2.48
C PRO A 331 25.75 14.28 1.85
N ASP A 332 26.68 13.84 1.00
CA ASP A 332 27.44 14.72 0.11
C ASP A 332 26.49 15.27 -0.97
N VAL A 333 26.21 16.57 -0.90
CA VAL A 333 25.25 17.26 -1.78
C VAL A 333 26.01 17.91 -2.95
N LYS A 334 25.68 17.55 -4.19
CA LYS A 334 26.05 18.36 -5.37
C LYS A 334 25.19 19.62 -5.45
N ALA A 335 25.73 20.69 -6.02
CA ALA A 335 25.18 22.04 -5.98
C ALA A 335 23.69 22.13 -6.38
N PRO A 336 22.86 22.90 -5.64
CA PRO A 336 21.43 23.04 -5.91
C PRO A 336 21.15 23.85 -7.19
N LEU A 337 20.05 23.51 -7.86
CA LEU A 337 19.51 24.28 -8.99
C LEU A 337 18.86 25.60 -8.52
N PRO A 338 18.86 26.68 -9.31
CA PRO A 338 18.32 27.98 -8.91
C PRO A 338 16.77 27.97 -8.81
N PRO A 339 16.19 28.74 -7.86
CA PRO A 339 14.75 28.78 -7.63
C PRO A 339 13.98 29.68 -8.63
N PRO A 340 12.72 29.35 -8.97
CA PRO A 340 11.80 30.25 -9.66
C PRO A 340 11.18 31.30 -8.70
N PRO A 341 10.60 32.41 -9.22
CA PRO A 341 10.07 33.52 -8.42
C PRO A 341 8.84 33.12 -7.57
N ALA A 342 8.73 33.73 -6.38
CA ALA A 342 7.70 33.44 -5.38
C ALA A 342 6.29 33.91 -5.81
N ALA A 343 5.27 33.09 -5.56
CA ALA A 343 3.86 33.41 -5.79
C ALA A 343 3.11 33.73 -4.47
N ASP A 344 2.07 34.56 -4.59
CA ASP A 344 1.34 35.20 -3.49
C ASP A 344 0.30 34.27 -2.81
N ILE A 345 0.19 34.32 -1.47
CA ILE A 345 -0.24 33.22 -0.57
C ILE A 345 -1.76 33.19 -0.21
N LYS A 346 -2.69 33.76 -1.00
CA LYS A 346 -4.10 33.91 -0.54
C LYS A 346 -5.20 33.16 -1.31
N ALA A 347 -4.89 32.39 -2.34
CA ALA A 347 -5.91 31.69 -3.12
C ALA A 347 -6.02 30.20 -2.72
N PRO A 348 -7.24 29.63 -2.59
CA PRO A 348 -7.44 28.19 -2.53
C PRO A 348 -6.81 27.52 -3.76
N LEU A 349 -6.14 26.39 -3.55
CA LEU A 349 -5.55 25.61 -4.64
C LEU A 349 -6.62 25.28 -5.71
N PRO A 350 -6.37 25.57 -6.99
CA PRO A 350 -7.29 25.21 -8.05
C PRO A 350 -7.31 23.68 -8.26
N PRO A 351 -8.44 23.12 -8.74
CA PRO A 351 -8.50 21.72 -9.16
C PRO A 351 -7.49 21.44 -10.30
N PRO A 352 -7.10 20.17 -10.53
CA PRO A 352 -6.29 19.79 -11.68
C PRO A 352 -6.93 20.23 -13.01
N PRO A 353 -6.12 20.53 -14.05
CA PRO A 353 -6.62 20.94 -15.35
C PRO A 353 -7.55 19.87 -15.94
N ALA A 354 -8.62 20.32 -16.60
CA ALA A 354 -9.53 19.44 -17.33
C ALA A 354 -8.80 18.66 -18.42
N ALA A 355 -9.32 17.49 -18.78
CA ALA A 355 -8.69 16.59 -19.74
C ALA A 355 -8.50 17.26 -21.10
N ALA A 356 -7.30 17.77 -21.35
CA ALA A 356 -6.86 18.22 -22.66
C ALA A 356 -6.15 17.07 -23.36
N SER A 357 -6.32 16.98 -24.68
CA SER A 357 -5.64 16.03 -25.56
C SER A 357 -4.15 15.92 -25.23
N ALA A 358 -3.68 14.70 -25.02
CA ALA A 358 -2.30 14.42 -24.62
C ALA A 358 -1.28 15.06 -25.59
N PRO A 359 -0.15 15.59 -25.08
CA PRO A 359 0.96 15.98 -25.94
C PRO A 359 1.53 14.73 -26.66
N PRO A 360 2.05 14.88 -27.89
CA PRO A 360 2.64 13.75 -28.63
C PRO A 360 3.88 13.21 -27.91
N PRO A 361 4.15 11.89 -28.01
CA PRO A 361 5.30 11.27 -27.35
C PRO A 361 6.63 11.82 -27.92
N PRO A 362 7.68 11.97 -27.08
CA PRO A 362 9.00 12.38 -27.54
C PRO A 362 9.65 11.30 -28.42
N PRO A 363 10.54 11.67 -29.37
CA PRO A 363 11.19 10.72 -30.26
C PRO A 363 12.11 9.77 -29.48
N ALA A 364 12.01 8.48 -29.82
CA ALA A 364 12.71 7.39 -29.16
C ALA A 364 14.24 7.54 -29.26
N ALA A 365 14.91 7.58 -28.12
CA ALA A 365 16.37 7.56 -28.02
C ALA A 365 16.85 6.15 -27.62
N GLY A 366 17.62 5.52 -28.52
CA GLY A 366 18.60 4.46 -28.21
C GLY A 366 18.06 3.12 -27.70
N PRO A 367 18.92 2.08 -27.60
CA PRO A 367 18.51 0.71 -27.28
C PRO A 367 18.05 0.64 -25.82
N SER A 368 16.75 0.80 -25.62
CA SER A 368 16.09 0.85 -24.33
C SER A 368 16.14 -0.53 -23.67
N ALA A 369 16.83 -0.64 -22.53
CA ALA A 369 16.36 -1.55 -21.50
C ALA A 369 14.86 -1.27 -21.30
N SER A 370 14.01 -2.30 -21.27
CA SER A 370 12.58 -2.09 -21.04
C SER A 370 12.39 -1.21 -19.80
N PRO A 371 11.52 -0.19 -19.85
CA PRO A 371 11.26 0.63 -18.67
C PRO A 371 10.83 -0.27 -17.51
N PRO A 372 11.19 0.08 -16.27
CA PRO A 372 10.87 -0.75 -15.12
C PRO A 372 9.36 -0.98 -15.02
N ALA A 373 8.98 -2.20 -14.62
CA ALA A 373 7.58 -2.54 -14.46
C ALA A 373 6.97 -1.82 -13.26
N PHE A 374 7.79 -1.59 -12.22
CA PHE A 374 7.36 -0.91 -11.00
C PHE A 374 8.26 0.28 -10.65
N ALA A 375 7.71 1.22 -9.90
CA ALA A 375 8.44 2.32 -9.26
C ALA A 375 7.76 2.66 -7.93
N ALA A 376 8.41 3.41 -7.04
CA ALA A 376 7.84 3.75 -5.74
C ALA A 376 7.96 5.25 -5.40
N MET A 377 6.89 5.83 -4.86
CA MET A 377 6.90 7.17 -4.25
C MET A 377 6.79 7.03 -2.72
N LEU A 378 7.67 7.70 -1.99
CA LEU A 378 7.61 7.75 -0.54
C LEU A 378 7.27 9.16 -0.08
N LEU A 379 6.35 9.25 0.87
CA LEU A 379 6.08 10.48 1.62
C LEU A 379 6.98 10.46 2.85
N SER A 380 8.08 11.19 2.82
CA SER A 380 9.12 11.11 3.85
C SER A 380 9.10 12.32 4.77
N SER A 381 9.41 12.10 6.06
CA SER A 381 9.40 13.15 7.08
C SER A 381 8.07 13.93 7.08
N THR A 382 8.09 15.24 7.25
CA THR A 382 6.91 16.12 7.21
C THR A 382 6.73 16.83 5.85
N ASP A 383 7.76 16.81 4.99
CA ASP A 383 7.82 17.68 3.82
C ASP A 383 8.55 17.12 2.59
N LYS A 384 8.93 15.85 2.57
CA LYS A 384 9.70 15.26 1.45
C LYS A 384 8.88 14.30 0.61
N ILE A 385 9.15 14.28 -0.69
CA ILE A 385 8.69 13.26 -1.65
C ILE A 385 9.93 12.62 -2.23
N ARG A 386 10.00 11.28 -2.20
CA ARG A 386 11.09 10.53 -2.82
C ARG A 386 10.56 9.62 -3.90
N LEU A 387 11.13 9.69 -5.09
CA LEU A 387 10.90 8.79 -6.21
C LEU A 387 12.02 7.75 -6.25
N LEU A 388 11.66 6.48 -6.35
CA LEU A 388 12.56 5.35 -6.52
C LEU A 388 12.24 4.63 -7.82
N ASN A 389 13.26 4.43 -8.65
CA ASN A 389 13.19 3.67 -9.90
C ASN A 389 12.24 4.24 -10.98
N PHE A 390 11.85 5.50 -10.85
CA PHE A 390 11.16 6.19 -11.94
C PHE A 390 12.14 6.58 -13.07
N PRO A 391 11.68 6.66 -14.33
CA PRO A 391 12.43 7.29 -15.41
C PRO A 391 12.82 8.73 -15.07
N GLU A 392 13.97 9.19 -15.56
CA GLU A 392 14.53 10.50 -15.20
C GLU A 392 13.57 11.68 -15.46
N HIS A 393 12.81 11.64 -16.56
CA HIS A 393 11.83 12.69 -16.89
C HIS A 393 10.74 12.87 -15.82
N MET A 394 10.46 11.85 -15.01
CA MET A 394 9.49 11.94 -13.92
C MET A 394 9.93 12.89 -12.81
N SER A 395 11.24 13.15 -12.66
CA SER A 395 11.74 14.17 -11.74
C SER A 395 11.24 15.56 -12.12
N THR A 396 11.30 15.91 -13.41
CA THR A 396 10.79 17.18 -13.96
C THR A 396 9.28 17.28 -13.81
N VAL A 397 8.55 16.23 -14.19
CA VAL A 397 7.09 16.16 -14.03
C VAL A 397 6.69 16.40 -12.58
N LEU A 398 7.37 15.74 -11.63
CA LEU A 398 7.09 15.92 -10.21
C LEU A 398 7.35 17.36 -9.76
N SER A 399 8.48 17.96 -10.14
CA SER A 399 8.82 19.34 -9.77
C SER A 399 7.80 20.37 -10.28
N GLU A 400 7.28 20.17 -11.50
CA GLU A 400 6.21 20.99 -12.06
C GLU A 400 4.91 20.85 -11.26
N ILE A 401 4.53 19.61 -10.89
CA ILE A 401 3.35 19.34 -10.07
C ILE A 401 3.50 20.01 -8.70
N VAL A 402 4.64 19.86 -8.01
CA VAL A 402 4.85 20.48 -6.69
C VAL A 402 4.74 21.99 -6.79
N THR A 403 5.39 22.59 -7.80
CA THR A 403 5.38 24.05 -7.99
C THR A 403 3.97 24.59 -8.23
N ARG A 404 3.10 23.82 -8.91
CA ARG A 404 1.74 24.25 -9.24
C ARG A 404 0.70 23.91 -8.17
N ALA A 405 0.83 22.76 -7.52
CA ALA A 405 -0.17 22.18 -6.64
C ALA A 405 0.14 22.37 -5.15
N TRP A 406 1.36 22.79 -4.80
CA TRP A 406 1.73 23.12 -3.44
C TRP A 406 2.11 24.62 -3.34
N PRO A 407 1.30 25.49 -2.70
CA PRO A 407 1.47 26.94 -2.80
C PRO A 407 2.83 27.44 -2.28
N GLN A 408 3.39 26.74 -1.30
CA GLN A 408 4.69 27.09 -0.74
C GLN A 408 5.85 26.66 -1.65
N GLY A 409 5.60 25.77 -2.61
CA GLY A 409 6.55 25.32 -3.62
C GLY A 409 7.69 24.46 -3.07
N ILE A 410 8.77 24.40 -3.85
CA ILE A 410 9.95 23.57 -3.58
C ILE A 410 10.95 24.32 -2.70
N GLN A 411 11.45 23.66 -1.66
CA GLN A 411 12.59 24.12 -0.86
C GLN A 411 13.91 23.63 -1.47
N GLN A 412 13.97 22.34 -1.81
CA GLN A 412 15.18 21.70 -2.32
C GLN A 412 14.81 20.50 -3.19
N GLN A 413 15.67 20.15 -4.16
CA GLN A 413 15.58 18.92 -4.93
C GLN A 413 16.97 18.37 -5.23
N TYR A 414 17.15 17.06 -5.19
CA TYR A 414 18.42 16.40 -5.50
C TYR A 414 18.23 14.93 -5.87
N PHE A 415 19.19 14.40 -6.62
CA PHE A 415 19.35 12.96 -6.78
C PHE A 415 20.09 12.38 -5.58
N LEU A 416 19.63 11.23 -5.11
CA LEU A 416 20.25 10.49 -4.02
C LEU A 416 21.21 9.46 -4.62
N ASP A 417 22.49 9.58 -4.27
CA ASP A 417 23.49 8.56 -4.60
C ASP A 417 23.17 7.30 -3.77
N GLY A 418 22.74 6.23 -4.42
CA GLY A 418 22.63 4.92 -3.78
C GLY A 418 23.95 4.18 -3.80
N HIS A 419 24.14 3.27 -2.84
CA HIS A 419 25.25 2.33 -2.86
C HIS A 419 25.22 1.53 -4.17
N GLY A 420 26.23 1.71 -5.03
CA GLY A 420 26.41 0.93 -6.26
C GLY A 420 26.26 1.69 -7.58
N GLY A 421 26.09 3.02 -7.59
CA GLY A 421 26.19 3.84 -8.81
C GLY A 421 25.07 3.70 -9.84
N ASN A 422 24.08 2.83 -9.59
CA ASN A 422 22.98 2.53 -10.50
C ASN A 422 21.60 2.95 -9.94
N THR A 423 21.58 3.73 -8.86
CA THR A 423 20.34 4.06 -8.14
C THR A 423 19.67 5.31 -8.70
N ARG A 424 18.46 5.15 -9.24
CA ARG A 424 17.58 6.25 -9.69
C ARG A 424 16.66 6.69 -8.55
N ALA A 425 17.24 7.35 -7.56
CA ALA A 425 16.47 7.94 -6.46
C ALA A 425 16.50 9.48 -6.57
N PHE A 426 15.34 10.10 -6.54
CA PHE A 426 15.17 11.55 -6.62
C PHE A 426 14.32 12.03 -5.44
N GLU A 427 14.74 13.08 -4.75
CA GLU A 427 14.02 13.62 -3.60
C GLU A 427 13.73 15.11 -3.78
N ILE A 428 12.48 15.49 -3.52
CA ILE A 428 12.03 16.87 -3.40
C ILE A 428 11.70 17.13 -1.93
N LYS A 429 12.25 18.20 -1.37
CA LYS A 429 11.80 18.81 -0.11
C LYS A 429 10.89 19.98 -0.45
N CYS A 430 9.64 19.92 -0.01
CA CYS A 430 8.66 21.01 -0.13
C CYS A 430 8.91 22.07 0.95
N ARG A 431 8.52 23.32 0.72
CA ARG A 431 8.42 24.30 1.81
C ARG A 431 7.16 24.03 2.64
N GLY A 432 7.21 24.21 3.96
CA GLY A 432 6.07 23.90 4.83
C GLY A 432 5.96 22.42 5.16
N ASN A 433 4.79 21.97 5.62
CA ASN A 433 4.60 20.58 6.10
C ASN A 433 3.40 19.91 5.41
N PRO A 434 3.49 19.61 4.10
CA PRO A 434 2.39 18.99 3.36
C PRO A 434 1.91 17.67 3.97
N TRP A 435 2.72 16.99 4.78
CA TRP A 435 2.34 15.72 5.39
C TRP A 435 1.84 15.84 6.83
N TYR A 436 1.69 17.04 7.39
CA TYR A 436 1.13 17.16 8.75
C TYR A 436 -0.39 16.95 8.79
N GLY A 437 -1.04 16.98 7.62
CA GLY A 437 -2.39 16.46 7.38
C GLY A 437 -3.54 17.09 8.19
N GLN A 438 -3.28 18.04 9.07
CA GLN A 438 -4.24 18.57 10.04
C GLN A 438 -4.41 20.09 9.92
N GLY A 439 -5.43 20.61 10.61
CA GLY A 439 -5.68 22.05 10.70
C GLY A 439 -5.92 22.71 9.35
N LYS A 440 -5.20 23.80 9.08
CA LYS A 440 -5.33 24.60 7.85
C LYS A 440 -4.70 23.92 6.62
N GLU A 441 -3.79 22.97 6.83
CA GLU A 441 -3.11 22.26 5.73
C GLU A 441 -3.83 20.96 5.34
N ALA A 442 -4.81 20.49 6.14
CA ALA A 442 -5.52 19.23 5.90
C ALA A 442 -6.08 19.09 4.48
N ILE A 443 -6.88 20.07 4.01
CA ILE A 443 -7.46 20.05 2.65
C ILE A 443 -6.37 20.27 1.58
N PRO A 444 -5.48 21.28 1.68
CA PRO A 444 -4.37 21.45 0.75
C PRO A 444 -3.50 20.20 0.56
N SER A 445 -3.19 19.46 1.63
CA SER A 445 -2.42 18.22 1.55
C SER A 445 -3.12 17.15 0.70
N ARG A 446 -4.43 16.94 0.90
CA ARG A 446 -5.20 15.97 0.11
C ARG A 446 -5.31 16.39 -1.35
N ARG A 447 -5.47 17.69 -1.62
CA ARG A 447 -5.40 18.23 -2.99
C ARG A 447 -4.04 17.97 -3.62
N PHE A 448 -2.97 18.21 -2.87
CA PHE A 448 -1.63 17.96 -3.37
C PHE A 448 -1.44 16.49 -3.76
N MET A 449 -1.92 15.55 -2.93
CA MET A 449 -1.94 14.12 -3.26
C MET A 449 -2.74 13.80 -4.52
N ILE A 450 -3.93 14.39 -4.68
CA ILE A 450 -4.76 14.25 -5.89
C ILE A 450 -3.97 14.68 -7.14
N HIS A 451 -3.29 15.82 -7.09
CA HIS A 451 -2.47 16.31 -8.21
C HIS A 451 -1.25 15.43 -8.49
N LEU A 452 -0.60 14.88 -7.44
CA LEU A 452 0.50 13.93 -7.59
C LEU A 452 0.05 12.67 -8.34
N LEU A 453 -1.03 12.03 -7.89
CA LEU A 453 -1.56 10.82 -8.53
C LEU A 453 -2.10 11.07 -9.94
N PHE A 454 -2.72 12.22 -10.17
CA PHE A 454 -3.15 12.63 -11.50
C PHE A 454 -1.96 12.76 -12.45
N GLY A 455 -0.88 13.42 -11.99
CA GLY A 455 0.34 13.57 -12.77
C GLY A 455 1.04 12.23 -13.06
N MET A 456 1.09 11.32 -12.08
CA MET A 456 1.63 9.98 -12.27
C MET A 456 0.85 9.19 -13.32
N SER A 457 -0.48 9.09 -13.18
CA SER A 457 -1.32 8.36 -14.12
C SER A 457 -1.28 8.96 -15.53
N SER A 458 -1.24 10.29 -15.65
CA SER A 458 -1.11 11.00 -16.93
C SER A 458 0.23 10.76 -17.62
N ASN A 459 1.23 10.20 -16.94
CA ASN A 459 2.53 9.82 -17.49
C ASN A 459 2.73 8.29 -17.50
N GLY A 460 1.66 7.51 -17.39
CA GLY A 460 1.71 6.06 -17.51
C GLY A 460 2.14 5.32 -16.24
N TRP A 461 2.06 5.96 -15.07
CA TRP A 461 2.34 5.35 -13.78
C TRP A 461 1.07 5.26 -12.95
N HIS A 462 0.57 4.04 -12.76
CA HIS A 462 -0.69 3.79 -12.05
C HIS A 462 -0.42 3.29 -10.64
N LEU A 463 -1.10 3.85 -9.64
CA LEU A 463 -0.99 3.40 -8.25
C LEU A 463 -1.53 1.97 -8.15
N ASP A 464 -0.63 1.04 -7.90
CA ASP A 464 -0.89 -0.40 -7.85
C ASP A 464 -1.28 -0.79 -6.43
N SER A 465 -0.40 -0.51 -5.47
CA SER A 465 -0.60 -0.81 -4.05
C SER A 465 0.01 0.27 -3.15
N THR A 466 -0.44 0.29 -1.90
CA THR A 466 0.13 1.07 -0.80
C THR A 466 0.53 0.09 0.30
N ALA A 467 1.64 0.38 0.99
CA ALA A 467 2.12 -0.48 2.06
C ALA A 467 2.85 0.34 3.12
N ASP A 468 2.55 0.10 4.39
CA ASP A 468 3.42 0.55 5.47
C ASP A 468 4.62 -0.39 5.52
N MET A 469 5.75 0.15 5.06
CA MET A 469 6.99 -0.59 4.97
C MET A 469 7.96 -0.23 6.12
N SER A 470 7.49 0.45 7.15
CA SER A 470 8.32 1.01 8.22
C SER A 470 7.81 0.67 9.61
N LYS A 471 8.66 0.92 10.62
CA LYS A 471 8.34 0.72 12.05
C LYS A 471 8.28 2.02 12.83
N LYS A 472 8.35 3.18 12.16
CA LYS A 472 8.20 4.47 12.83
C LYS A 472 6.73 4.63 13.13
N GLN A 473 6.44 5.03 14.37
CA GLN A 473 5.26 5.85 14.58
C GLN A 473 5.33 7.05 13.61
N TRP A 474 4.21 7.33 12.92
CA TRP A 474 4.07 8.44 11.97
C TRP A 474 4.81 8.28 10.64
N ASP A 475 5.29 7.08 10.32
CA ASP A 475 5.68 6.82 8.95
C ASP A 475 4.45 6.75 8.05
N LYS A 476 4.64 7.05 6.77
CA LYS A 476 3.56 7.08 5.78
C LYS A 476 3.72 5.92 4.83
N ASP A 477 2.66 5.65 4.08
CA ASP A 477 2.70 4.59 3.08
C ASP A 477 3.79 4.81 2.05
N THR A 478 4.42 3.70 1.65
CA THR A 478 5.14 3.64 0.38
C THR A 478 4.12 3.35 -0.72
N LEU A 479 4.00 4.27 -1.68
CA LEU A 479 3.10 4.14 -2.82
C LEU A 479 3.86 3.41 -3.93
N ILE A 480 3.37 2.23 -4.31
CA ILE A 480 3.94 1.40 -5.38
C ILE A 480 3.16 1.65 -6.65
N PHE A 481 3.87 2.02 -7.71
CA PHE A 481 3.31 2.31 -9.02
C PHE A 481 3.73 1.24 -10.02
N ARG A 482 2.81 0.92 -10.93
CA ARG A 482 3.07 0.05 -12.08
C ARG A 482 3.05 0.87 -13.36
N SER A 483 3.98 0.60 -14.27
CA SER A 483 4.00 1.23 -15.58
C SER A 483 2.88 0.68 -16.47
N GLY A 484 2.31 1.56 -17.29
CA GLY A 484 1.23 1.26 -18.20
C GLY A 484 0.96 2.43 -19.15
N PRO A 485 -0.12 2.36 -19.94
CA PRO A 485 -0.50 3.46 -20.82
C PRO A 485 -0.80 4.74 -20.02
N PRO A 486 -0.40 5.93 -20.49
CA PRO A 486 -0.83 7.19 -19.90
C PRO A 486 -2.35 7.34 -19.90
N VAL A 487 -2.93 7.62 -18.72
CA VAL A 487 -4.38 7.83 -18.54
C VAL A 487 -4.61 9.02 -17.63
N GLN A 488 -5.43 9.98 -18.08
CA GLN A 488 -5.89 11.08 -17.24
C GLN A 488 -7.09 10.61 -16.40
N ARG A 489 -6.82 10.13 -15.19
CA ARG A 489 -7.85 9.63 -14.28
C ARG A 489 -8.55 10.78 -13.56
N SER A 490 -9.86 10.65 -13.32
CA SER A 490 -10.58 11.53 -12.39
C SER A 490 -10.29 11.05 -10.96
N ILE A 491 -9.74 11.93 -10.12
CA ILE A 491 -9.32 11.59 -8.76
C ILE A 491 -9.90 12.62 -7.79
N PHE A 492 -10.51 12.14 -6.71
CA PHE A 492 -11.00 12.95 -5.59
C PHE A 492 -10.79 12.20 -4.28
N SER A 493 -11.09 12.81 -3.13
CA SER A 493 -10.92 12.14 -1.83
C SER A 493 -12.13 12.19 -0.91
N ILE A 494 -12.23 11.17 -0.07
CA ILE A 494 -13.08 11.14 1.13
C ILE A 494 -12.14 11.07 2.34
N THR A 495 -12.38 11.86 3.38
CA THR A 495 -11.61 11.82 4.62
C THR A 495 -12.50 11.76 5.84
N PHE A 496 -12.01 11.08 6.87
CA PHE A 496 -12.62 10.97 8.18
C PHE A 496 -11.79 11.82 9.13
N ASN A 497 -12.43 12.78 9.82
CA ASN A 497 -11.72 13.83 10.51
C ASN A 497 -12.26 13.99 11.93
N GLU A 498 -11.37 14.34 12.86
CA GLU A 498 -11.70 14.50 14.27
C GLU A 498 -12.46 13.26 14.77
N TYR A 499 -13.49 13.43 15.59
CA TYR A 499 -14.24 12.29 16.15
C TYR A 499 -15.48 11.91 15.33
N ASP A 500 -16.00 12.85 14.53
CA ASP A 500 -17.37 12.77 14.01
C ASP A 500 -17.58 13.43 12.64
N LYS A 501 -16.52 13.80 11.91
CA LYS A 501 -16.67 14.45 10.60
C LYS A 501 -16.26 13.52 9.47
N VAL A 502 -17.03 13.52 8.39
CA VAL A 502 -16.65 12.94 7.11
C VAL A 502 -16.69 14.03 6.04
N ARG A 503 -15.70 14.05 5.15
CA ARG A 503 -15.54 15.10 4.14
C ARG A 503 -15.31 14.48 2.77
N ILE A 504 -15.93 15.05 1.75
CA ILE A 504 -15.57 14.81 0.34
C ILE A 504 -14.85 16.05 -0.19
N ILE A 505 -13.71 15.84 -0.87
CA ILE A 505 -12.84 16.90 -1.38
C ILE A 505 -12.67 16.70 -2.88
N ASP A 506 -13.00 17.76 -3.61
CA ASP A 506 -12.97 17.90 -5.07
C ASP A 506 -13.72 16.79 -5.83
N PRO A 507 -14.98 16.46 -5.45
CA PRO A 507 -15.78 15.53 -6.25
C PRO A 507 -15.93 16.06 -7.68
N PRO A 508 -15.86 15.20 -8.71
CA PRO A 508 -15.78 15.67 -10.09
C PRO A 508 -17.09 16.22 -10.63
N ASN A 509 -18.22 15.97 -9.96
CA ASN A 509 -19.51 16.57 -10.28
C ASN A 509 -20.46 16.56 -9.08
N GLU A 510 -21.54 17.33 -9.20
CA GLU A 510 -22.61 17.45 -8.21
C GLU A 510 -23.31 16.12 -7.91
N ALA A 511 -23.42 15.22 -8.90
CA ALA A 511 -24.07 13.93 -8.70
C ALA A 511 -23.31 13.05 -7.69
N ILE A 512 -21.98 13.02 -7.78
CA ILE A 512 -21.12 12.28 -6.83
C ILE A 512 -21.17 12.92 -5.44
N LYS A 513 -21.14 14.27 -5.38
CA LYS A 513 -21.28 14.99 -4.11
C LYS A 513 -22.63 14.68 -3.44
N ALA A 514 -23.72 14.72 -4.20
CA ALA A 514 -25.06 14.42 -3.69
C ALA A 514 -25.17 12.95 -3.25
N ALA A 515 -24.63 12.01 -4.03
CA ALA A 515 -24.59 10.60 -3.66
C ALA A 515 -23.82 10.35 -2.36
N PHE A 516 -22.68 11.01 -2.17
CA PHE A 516 -21.94 10.97 -0.91
C PHE A 516 -22.78 11.44 0.28
N VAL A 517 -23.38 12.64 0.19
CA VAL A 517 -24.21 13.19 1.29
C VAL A 517 -25.39 12.27 1.60
N GLN A 518 -26.06 11.75 0.56
CA GLN A 518 -27.21 10.85 0.70
C GLN A 518 -26.83 9.54 1.39
N VAL A 519 -25.69 8.95 1.03
CA VAL A 519 -25.19 7.71 1.64
C VAL A 519 -24.85 7.94 3.11
N VAL A 520 -24.18 9.04 3.44
CA VAL A 520 -23.85 9.39 4.83
C VAL A 520 -25.12 9.54 5.66
N HIS A 521 -26.12 10.26 5.13
CA HIS A 521 -27.41 10.45 5.79
C HIS A 521 -28.16 9.13 6.03
N ASN A 522 -28.20 8.24 5.04
CA ASN A 522 -28.96 7.01 5.11
C ASN A 522 -28.27 5.89 5.91
N SER A 523 -26.94 5.91 5.98
CA SER A 523 -26.17 4.83 6.60
C SER A 523 -25.78 5.11 8.04
N TRP A 524 -25.84 6.37 8.49
CA TRP A 524 -25.49 6.73 9.86
C TRP A 524 -26.72 6.80 10.77
N PRO A 525 -26.95 5.79 11.65
CA PRO A 525 -28.22 5.64 12.36
C PRO A 525 -28.46 6.69 13.44
N TYR A 526 -27.41 7.37 13.91
CA TYR A 526 -27.54 8.42 14.93
C TYR A 526 -27.90 9.78 14.33
N GLY A 527 -27.87 9.92 13.00
CA GLY A 527 -28.25 11.13 12.28
C GLY A 527 -27.13 12.18 12.15
N ILE A 528 -27.43 13.22 11.37
CA ILE A 528 -26.48 14.29 11.00
C ILE A 528 -26.67 15.50 11.92
N GLN A 529 -25.58 16.14 12.33
CA GLN A 529 -25.59 17.40 13.07
C GLN A 529 -25.53 18.62 12.15
N GLU A 530 -24.64 18.59 11.17
CA GLU A 530 -24.38 19.72 10.27
C GLU A 530 -23.89 19.19 8.92
N THR A 531 -24.27 19.85 7.83
CA THR A 531 -23.63 19.71 6.53
C THR A 531 -23.26 21.10 6.02
N ARG A 532 -22.01 21.29 5.62
CA ARG A 532 -21.54 22.58 5.10
C ARG A 532 -20.41 22.41 4.07
N GLU A 533 -20.24 23.41 3.22
CA GLU A 533 -19.01 23.56 2.45
C GLU A 533 -17.94 24.14 3.38
N LYS A 534 -16.91 23.34 3.69
CA LYS A 534 -15.82 23.74 4.59
C LYS A 534 -14.89 24.73 3.89
N GLU A 535 -14.61 24.46 2.62
CA GLU A 535 -13.84 25.27 1.68
C GLU A 535 -14.38 24.97 0.27
N ARG A 536 -14.13 25.85 -0.71
CA ARG A 536 -14.58 25.64 -2.11
C ARG A 536 -14.21 24.24 -2.57
N GLY A 537 -15.19 23.43 -3.00
CA GLY A 537 -14.96 22.06 -3.47
C GLY A 537 -14.79 21.00 -2.37
N ALA A 538 -14.93 21.37 -1.10
CA ALA A 538 -14.79 20.47 0.05
C ALA A 538 -16.04 20.51 0.93
N THR A 539 -16.90 19.49 0.80
CA THR A 539 -18.15 19.37 1.57
C THR A 539 -17.93 18.49 2.79
N GLN A 540 -18.29 18.99 3.97
CA GLN A 540 -18.14 18.31 5.25
C GLN A 540 -19.51 18.01 5.87
N VAL A 541 -19.66 16.78 6.37
CA VAL A 541 -20.81 16.32 7.13
C VAL A 541 -20.35 16.00 8.56
N LYS A 542 -20.96 16.62 9.55
CA LYS A 542 -20.74 16.34 10.98
C LYS A 542 -21.82 15.38 11.47
N LEU A 543 -21.41 14.26 12.04
CA LEU A 543 -22.24 13.15 12.48
C LEU A 543 -22.62 13.32 13.95
N LYS A 544 -23.77 12.78 14.37
CA LYS A 544 -24.10 12.64 15.79
C LYS A 544 -23.36 11.43 16.38
N GLY A 545 -22.73 11.58 17.54
CA GLY A 545 -21.90 10.54 18.15
C GLY A 545 -20.43 10.67 17.75
N ASN A 546 -19.64 9.62 18.00
CA ASN A 546 -18.19 9.63 17.80
C ASN A 546 -17.74 8.38 16.99
N PRO A 547 -18.16 8.27 15.71
CA PRO A 547 -17.93 7.09 14.88
C PRO A 547 -16.47 6.68 14.74
N TRP A 548 -15.54 7.63 14.80
CA TRP A 548 -14.14 7.39 14.44
C TRP A 548 -13.26 6.98 15.62
N ILE A 549 -13.68 7.21 16.87
CA ILE A 549 -12.89 6.88 18.08
C ILE A 549 -13.56 5.83 18.98
N THR A 550 -14.72 5.30 18.59
CA THR A 550 -15.39 4.27 19.38
C THR A 550 -14.62 2.93 19.34
N SER A 551 -14.35 2.36 20.52
CA SER A 551 -13.66 1.08 20.66
C SER A 551 -14.60 -0.09 20.98
N GLN A 552 -15.86 0.20 21.37
CA GLN A 552 -16.87 -0.78 21.75
C GLN A 552 -18.29 -0.27 21.43
N GLY A 553 -19.17 -1.18 20.97
CA GLY A 553 -20.60 -0.93 20.81
C GLY A 553 -21.09 -0.80 19.37
N GLN A 554 -22.37 -0.44 19.21
CA GLN A 554 -23.07 -0.39 17.93
C GLN A 554 -22.48 0.64 16.94
N GLN A 555 -21.85 1.72 17.42
CA GLN A 555 -21.22 2.74 16.57
C GLN A 555 -20.03 2.18 15.76
N VAL A 556 -19.25 1.24 16.31
CA VAL A 556 -18.10 0.58 15.62
C VAL A 556 -18.57 -0.13 14.34
N SER A 557 -19.70 -0.81 14.49
CA SER A 557 -20.39 -1.55 13.44
C SER A 557 -21.05 -0.61 12.43
N ALA A 558 -21.75 0.43 12.91
CA ALA A 558 -22.38 1.43 12.06
C ALA A 558 -21.37 2.22 11.21
N ALA A 559 -20.20 2.56 11.76
CA ALA A 559 -19.14 3.25 11.02
C ALA A 559 -18.61 2.40 9.86
N ARG A 560 -18.46 1.08 10.07
CA ARG A 560 -18.04 0.14 9.02
C ARG A 560 -19.12 -0.09 7.97
N ILE A 561 -20.40 -0.11 8.35
CA ILE A 561 -21.53 -0.16 7.40
C ILE A 561 -21.58 1.12 6.56
N LEU A 562 -21.37 2.29 7.18
CA LEU A 562 -21.26 3.55 6.46
C LEU A 562 -20.10 3.50 5.44
N ALA A 563 -18.92 3.03 5.86
CA ALA A 563 -17.77 2.82 4.98
C ALA A 563 -18.08 1.87 3.81
N LEU A 564 -18.73 0.72 4.08
CA LEU A 564 -19.19 -0.23 3.05
C LEU A 564 -20.12 0.45 2.03
N ASN A 565 -21.11 1.20 2.51
CA ASN A 565 -22.08 1.87 1.64
C ASN A 565 -21.44 2.99 0.82
N LEU A 566 -20.43 3.68 1.35
CA LEU A 566 -19.64 4.66 0.61
C LEU A 566 -18.86 3.96 -0.52
N ILE A 567 -18.14 2.89 -0.22
CA ILE A 567 -17.37 2.11 -1.22
C ILE A 567 -18.29 1.59 -2.33
N SER A 568 -19.39 0.90 -1.95
CA SER A 568 -20.35 0.35 -2.91
C SER A 568 -20.97 1.44 -3.79
N THR A 569 -21.22 2.63 -3.23
CA THR A 569 -21.76 3.75 -4.00
C THR A 569 -20.73 4.29 -4.98
N MET A 570 -19.50 4.57 -4.54
CA MET A 570 -18.46 5.08 -5.44
C MET A 570 -18.09 4.08 -6.54
N ASP A 571 -18.08 2.78 -6.23
CA ASP A 571 -17.88 1.70 -7.20
C ASP A 571 -18.96 1.71 -8.31
N ALA A 572 -20.23 1.94 -7.93
CA ALA A 572 -21.35 2.06 -8.85
C ALA A 572 -21.29 3.34 -9.72
N TYR A 573 -20.58 4.37 -9.27
CA TYR A 573 -20.26 5.56 -10.07
C TYR A 573 -18.98 5.40 -10.91
N GLY A 574 -18.35 4.22 -10.92
CA GLY A 574 -17.18 3.93 -11.76
C GLY A 574 -15.84 4.30 -11.11
N TYR A 575 -15.79 4.50 -9.79
CA TYR A 575 -14.56 4.81 -9.06
C TYR A 575 -14.08 3.61 -8.26
N GLU A 576 -12.78 3.37 -8.28
CA GLU A 576 -12.12 2.44 -7.36
C GLU A 576 -11.48 3.20 -6.18
N LEU A 577 -11.40 2.52 -5.04
CA LEU A 577 -10.78 3.06 -3.83
C LEU A 577 -9.30 2.70 -3.78
N ARG A 578 -8.48 3.67 -3.36
CA ARG A 578 -7.13 3.48 -2.84
C ARG A 578 -7.02 4.21 -1.50
N THR A 579 -6.33 3.61 -0.55
CA THR A 579 -6.19 4.11 0.82
C THR A 579 -4.72 4.48 1.03
N ILE A 580 -4.47 5.67 1.57
CA ILE A 580 -3.12 6.17 1.82
C ILE A 580 -3.06 6.76 3.22
N ASP A 581 -2.17 6.23 4.06
CA ASP A 581 -1.66 6.98 5.22
C ASP A 581 -0.65 8.02 4.72
N MET A 582 -1.05 9.28 4.81
CA MET A 582 -0.28 10.43 4.34
C MET A 582 0.06 11.42 5.46
N SER A 583 -0.13 11.04 6.74
CA SER A 583 -0.06 11.99 7.86
C SER A 583 1.05 11.68 8.86
N ALA A 584 2.01 12.60 8.96
CA ALA A 584 2.99 12.67 10.04
C ALA A 584 2.37 13.44 11.22
N THR A 585 1.44 12.84 11.95
CA THR A 585 0.92 13.47 13.18
C THR A 585 1.97 13.37 14.30
N MET A 586 1.99 14.29 15.28
CA MET A 586 2.88 14.19 16.47
C MET A 586 2.11 14.34 17.79
N ASN A 587 0.80 14.55 17.73
CA ASN A 587 -0.05 14.66 18.90
C ASN A 587 -0.90 13.38 19.03
N ASP A 588 -0.70 12.68 20.14
CA ASP A 588 -1.31 11.38 20.47
C ASP A 588 -2.84 11.43 20.66
N ASP A 589 -3.44 12.62 20.74
CA ASP A 589 -4.84 12.74 21.14
C ASP A 589 -5.83 12.33 20.04
N ILE A 590 -5.43 12.40 18.75
CA ILE A 590 -6.25 11.99 17.61
C ILE A 590 -5.31 11.53 16.49
N GLY A 591 -5.03 10.23 16.38
CA GLY A 591 -4.29 9.68 15.21
C GLY A 591 -4.97 10.10 13.90
N ASP A 592 -4.26 10.22 12.78
CA ASP A 592 -4.93 10.47 11.50
C ASP A 592 -5.53 9.15 10.96
N MET A 593 -6.63 9.24 10.23
CA MET A 593 -7.18 8.09 9.49
C MET A 593 -6.66 8.13 8.06
N ASP A 594 -6.57 6.96 7.41
CA ASP A 594 -6.20 6.88 6.01
C ASP A 594 -7.08 7.79 5.16
N THR A 595 -6.46 8.46 4.21
CA THR A 595 -7.19 9.21 3.20
C THR A 595 -7.70 8.24 2.14
N TRP A 596 -9.00 8.29 1.88
CA TRP A 596 -9.61 7.52 0.80
C TRP A 596 -9.50 8.31 -0.49
N LEU A 597 -8.76 7.80 -1.46
CA LEU A 597 -8.63 8.37 -2.80
C LEU A 597 -9.48 7.54 -3.76
N LEU A 598 -10.43 8.20 -4.40
CA LEU A 598 -11.36 7.61 -5.34
C LEU A 598 -10.90 7.97 -6.74
N MET A 599 -10.54 6.95 -7.52
CA MET A 599 -9.94 7.10 -8.84
C MET A 599 -10.86 6.44 -9.88
N SER A 600 -11.17 7.12 -10.98
CA SER A 600 -11.99 6.54 -12.06
C SER A 600 -11.33 5.26 -12.57
N LYS A 601 -12.03 4.13 -12.61
CA LYS A 601 -11.48 2.83 -13.01
C LYS A 601 -10.70 2.92 -14.33
N LEU A 602 -9.62 2.17 -14.44
CA LEU A 602 -8.90 2.07 -15.71
C LEU A 602 -9.83 1.48 -16.79
N PRO A 603 -9.75 2.00 -18.03
CA PRO A 603 -10.62 1.58 -19.13
C PRO A 603 -10.41 0.13 -19.56
#